data_AF-A0A972AKB8-F1
#
_entry.id   AF-A0A972AKB8-F1
#
_cell.length_a   1.000
_cell.length_b   1.000
_cell.length_c   1.000
_cell.angle_alpha   90.00
_cell.angle_beta   90.00
_cell.angle_gamma   90.00
#
_symmetry.space_group_name_H-M   'P 1'
#
loop_
_entity.id
_entity.type
_entity.pdbx_description
1 polymer ?
#
loop_
_entity_poly.entity_id
_entity_poly.type
_entity_poly.pdbx_seq_one_letter_code
_entity_poly.pdbx_strand_id
1 'polypeptide(L)'
;MKKDKKFIEKWEKVRRKGKMNYALTWGLIMGVFMSIGSIMGTTIRIWAASETFSFSSREMLIYWHSLGYLGAFIGGFLAGLTGAFCFRWDRNENKYNKIINEQSK
;
A
#
# COMPACT_ATOMS: atom_id res chain seq x y z
N MET A 1 8.64 -4.74 27.03
CA MET A 1 9.05 -6.16 26.95
C MET A 1 8.18 -7.04 26.03
N LYS A 2 6.93 -7.43 26.36
CA LYS A 2 6.15 -8.37 25.50
C LYS A 2 5.90 -7.85 24.07
N LYS A 3 5.66 -6.55 23.90
CA LYS A 3 5.47 -5.91 22.58
C LYS A 3 6.77 -5.88 21.77
N ASP A 4 7.89 -5.64 22.42
CA ASP A 4 9.21 -5.54 21.78
C ASP A 4 9.68 -6.91 21.29
N LYS A 5 9.48 -7.97 22.08
CA LYS A 5 9.79 -9.36 21.67
C LYS A 5 9.00 -9.77 20.42
N LYS A 6 7.69 -9.49 20.40
CA LYS A 6 6.84 -9.74 19.22
C LYS A 6 7.27 -8.93 17.98
N PHE A 7 7.77 -7.71 18.18
CA PHE A 7 8.30 -6.91 17.08
C PHE A 7 9.61 -7.49 16.55
N ILE A 8 10.57 -7.82 17.42
CA ILE A 8 11.85 -8.45 17.05
C ILE A 8 11.62 -9.71 16.23
N GLU A 9 10.84 -10.67 16.75
CA GLU A 9 10.59 -11.95 16.08
C GLU A 9 9.95 -11.78 14.69
N LYS A 10 9.05 -10.79 14.54
CA LYS A 10 8.43 -10.49 13.25
C LYS A 10 9.41 -9.77 12.32
N TRP A 11 10.14 -8.78 12.83
CA TRP A 11 11.06 -7.98 12.05
C TRP A 11 12.23 -8.82 11.54
N GLU A 12 12.80 -9.71 12.35
CA GLU A 12 13.86 -10.63 11.91
C GLU A 12 13.40 -11.54 10.76
N LYS A 13 12.17 -12.06 10.84
CA LYS A 13 11.59 -12.87 9.74
C LYS A 13 11.51 -12.07 8.44
N VAL A 14 11.12 -10.81 8.51
CA VAL A 14 11.05 -9.90 7.36
C VAL A 14 12.45 -9.51 6.88
N ARG A 15 13.35 -9.17 7.81
CA ARG A 15 14.73 -8.75 7.55
C ARG A 15 15.52 -9.81 6.82
N ARG A 16 15.37 -11.09 7.20
CA ARG A 16 15.99 -12.24 6.51
C ARG A 16 15.58 -12.37 5.05
N LYS A 17 14.37 -11.93 4.68
CA LYS A 17 13.93 -11.90 3.29
C LYS A 17 14.51 -10.73 2.49
N GLY A 18 15.11 -9.75 3.16
CA GLY A 18 15.79 -8.62 2.55
C GLY A 18 14.88 -7.42 2.24
N LYS A 19 15.54 -6.27 2.03
CA LYS A 19 14.92 -4.96 1.79
C LYS A 19 14.04 -4.94 0.53
N MET A 20 14.48 -5.61 -0.53
CA MET A 20 13.75 -5.66 -1.80
C MET A 20 12.41 -6.39 -1.67
N ASN A 21 12.38 -7.58 -1.06
CA ASN A 21 11.14 -8.33 -0.85
C ASN A 21 10.16 -7.60 0.07
N TYR A 22 10.67 -6.90 1.09
CA TYR A 22 9.86 -6.03 1.93
C TYR A 22 9.24 -4.88 1.13
N ALA A 23 10.04 -4.20 0.31
CA ALA A 23 9.57 -3.10 -0.53
C ALA A 23 8.51 -3.59 -1.52
N LEU A 24 8.78 -4.69 -2.24
CA LEU A 24 7.83 -5.31 -3.18
C LEU A 24 6.49 -5.64 -2.50
N THR A 25 6.53 -6.19 -1.29
CA THR A 25 5.30 -6.50 -0.54
C THR A 25 4.50 -5.23 -0.25
N TRP A 26 5.16 -4.15 0.19
CA TRP A 26 4.48 -2.87 0.43
C TRP A 26 4.00 -2.20 -0.85
N GLY A 27 4.75 -2.31 -1.94
CA GLY A 27 4.31 -1.88 -3.27
C GLY A 27 3.01 -2.57 -3.65
N LEU A 28 2.98 -3.92 -3.61
CA LEU A 28 1.78 -4.69 -3.95
C LEU A 28 0.59 -4.31 -3.07
N ILE A 29 0.80 -4.20 -1.75
CA ILE A 29 -0.24 -3.77 -0.81
C ILE A 29 -0.80 -2.41 -1.21
N MET A 30 0.04 -1.41 -1.44
CA MET A 30 -0.40 -0.05 -1.76
C MET A 30 -1.06 0.02 -3.15
N GLY A 31 -0.53 -0.70 -4.15
CA GLY A 31 -1.14 -0.80 -5.47
C GLY A 31 -2.56 -1.35 -5.39
N VAL A 32 -2.75 -2.47 -4.68
CA VAL A 32 -4.06 -3.09 -4.47
C VAL A 32 -5.01 -2.13 -3.76
N PHE A 33 -4.59 -1.50 -2.66
CA PHE A 33 -5.43 -0.56 -1.92
C PHE A 33 -5.86 0.64 -2.76
N MET A 34 -4.95 1.18 -3.59
CA MET A 34 -5.27 2.29 -4.48
C MET A 34 -6.25 1.89 -5.58
N SER A 35 -6.11 0.68 -6.15
CA SER A 35 -7.08 0.14 -7.11
C SER A 35 -8.46 -0.03 -6.48
N ILE A 36 -8.54 -0.60 -5.27
CA ILE A 36 -9.82 -0.75 -4.55
C ILE A 36 -10.45 0.63 -4.30
N GLY A 37 -9.67 1.59 -3.81
CA GLY A 37 -10.15 2.96 -3.58
C GLY A 37 -10.64 3.64 -4.86
N SER A 38 -9.95 3.42 -5.98
CA SER A 38 -10.35 3.93 -7.30
C SER A 38 -11.67 3.31 -7.76
N ILE A 39 -11.84 1.99 -7.65
CA ILE A 39 -13.08 1.29 -8.00
C ILE A 39 -14.22 1.79 -7.12
N MET A 40 -14.05 1.80 -5.80
CA MET A 40 -15.07 2.27 -4.86
C MET A 40 -15.47 3.72 -5.13
N GLY A 41 -14.50 4.62 -5.34
CA GLY A 41 -14.76 6.02 -5.66
C GLY A 41 -15.57 6.18 -6.96
N THR A 42 -15.30 5.33 -7.95
CA THR A 42 -16.05 5.30 -9.21
C THR A 42 -17.48 4.82 -8.99
N THR A 43 -17.67 3.73 -8.26
CA THR A 43 -19.00 3.19 -7.94
C THR A 43 -19.84 4.20 -7.16
N ILE A 44 -19.26 4.87 -6.17
CA ILE A 44 -19.95 5.91 -5.38
C ILE A 44 -20.38 7.07 -6.27
N ARG A 45 -19.51 7.53 -7.18
CA ARG A 45 -19.84 8.62 -8.12
C ARG A 45 -20.97 8.22 -9.06
N ILE A 46 -20.94 7.01 -9.62
CA ILE A 46 -22.00 6.49 -10.50
C ILE A 46 -23.32 6.40 -9.74
N TRP A 47 -23.31 5.91 -8.50
CA TRP A 47 -24.50 5.83 -7.66
C TRP A 47 -25.07 7.22 -7.35
N ALA A 48 -24.24 8.17 -6.95
CA ALA A 48 -24.64 9.55 -6.66
C ALA A 48 -25.16 10.30 -7.91
N ALA A 49 -24.62 9.99 -9.09
CA ALA A 49 -25.00 10.60 -10.35
C ALA A 49 -26.16 9.88 -11.06
N SER A 50 -26.75 8.87 -10.42
CA SER A 50 -27.72 7.99 -11.07
C SER A 50 -29.03 8.70 -11.49
N GLU A 51 -29.39 9.83 -10.88
CA GLU A 51 -30.56 10.61 -11.28
C GLU A 51 -30.28 11.64 -12.39
N THR A 52 -29.01 11.95 -12.67
CA THR A 52 -28.61 13.04 -13.58
C THR A 52 -27.94 12.58 -14.88
N PHE A 53 -27.36 11.38 -14.92
CA PHE A 53 -26.63 10.87 -16.08
C PHE A 53 -27.50 10.00 -17.00
N SER A 54 -27.53 10.32 -18.30
CA SER A 54 -28.09 9.45 -19.34
C SER A 54 -27.30 8.15 -19.47
N PHE A 55 -27.93 7.09 -19.95
CA PHE A 55 -27.33 5.75 -20.08
C PHE A 55 -25.96 5.76 -20.81
N SER A 56 -25.81 6.53 -21.89
CA SER A 56 -24.54 6.61 -22.66
C SER A 56 -23.40 7.26 -21.87
N SER A 57 -23.71 8.23 -21.02
CA SER A 57 -22.73 8.94 -20.21
C SER A 57 -22.23 8.10 -19.02
N ARG A 58 -23.01 7.11 -18.55
CA ARG A 58 -22.53 6.10 -17.57
C ARG A 58 -21.55 5.10 -18.19
N GLU A 59 -21.87 4.56 -19.36
CA GLU A 59 -21.02 3.64 -20.12
C GLU A 59 -19.64 4.25 -20.41
N MET A 60 -19.62 5.50 -20.87
CA MET A 60 -18.39 6.25 -21.12
C MET A 60 -17.55 6.44 -19.85
N LEU A 61 -18.18 6.72 -18.70
CA LEU A 61 -17.49 6.90 -17.43
C LEU A 61 -16.83 5.60 -16.94
N ILE A 62 -17.51 4.47 -17.11
CA ILE A 62 -17.00 3.13 -16.79
C ILE A 62 -15.82 2.78 -17.70
N TYR A 63 -15.91 3.07 -19.00
CA TYR A 63 -14.84 2.82 -19.97
C TYR A 63 -13.58 3.67 -19.69
N TRP A 64 -13.74 4.96 -19.38
CA TRP A 64 -12.60 5.81 -19.03
C TRP A 64 -11.94 5.41 -17.71
N HIS A 65 -12.71 4.91 -16.74
CA HIS A 65 -12.16 4.46 -15.45
C HIS A 65 -11.52 3.07 -15.53
N SER A 66 -11.96 2.19 -16.43
CA SER A 66 -11.34 0.86 -16.60
C SER A 66 -9.88 0.96 -17.03
N LEU A 67 -9.55 1.91 -17.92
CA LEU A 67 -8.18 2.26 -18.29
C LEU A 67 -7.41 2.91 -17.13
N GLY A 68 -8.10 3.67 -16.27
CA GLY A 68 -7.52 4.34 -15.10
C GLY A 68 -7.13 3.40 -13.95
N TYR A 69 -7.75 2.22 -13.82
CA TYR A 69 -7.47 1.30 -12.71
C TYR A 69 -6.06 0.72 -12.72
N LEU A 70 -5.52 0.45 -13.92
CA LEU A 70 -4.12 0.03 -14.06
C LEU A 70 -3.18 1.17 -13.67
N GLY A 71 -3.51 2.41 -14.05
CA GLY A 71 -2.77 3.59 -13.62
C GLY A 71 -2.76 3.77 -12.10
N ALA A 72 -3.93 3.60 -11.46
CA ALA A 72 -4.05 3.64 -10.00
C ALA A 72 -3.23 2.54 -9.32
N PHE A 73 -3.22 1.33 -9.87
CA PHE A 73 -2.39 0.24 -9.38
C PHE A 73 -0.89 0.58 -9.48
N ILE A 74 -0.42 0.97 -10.67
CA ILE A 74 1.00 1.27 -10.92
C ILE A 74 1.46 2.44 -10.04
N GLY A 75 0.66 3.51 -9.96
CA GLY A 75 0.96 4.66 -9.10
C GLY A 75 1.04 4.28 -7.62
N GLY A 76 0.07 3.50 -7.13
CA GLY A 76 0.09 2.97 -5.76
C GLY A 76 1.26 2.04 -5.49
N PHE A 77 1.60 1.19 -6.46
CA PHE A 77 2.70 0.25 -6.38
C PHE A 77 4.05 0.97 -6.26
N LEU A 78 4.31 1.92 -7.15
CA LEU A 78 5.55 2.73 -7.12
C LEU A 78 5.63 3.57 -5.84
N ALA A 79 4.54 4.18 -5.40
CA ALA A 79 4.51 4.92 -4.13
C ALA A 79 4.79 4.01 -2.92
N GLY A 80 4.25 2.80 -2.93
CA GLY A 80 4.51 1.78 -1.90
C GLY A 80 5.95 1.30 -1.90
N LEU A 81 6.54 1.05 -3.08
CA LEU A 81 7.95 0.70 -3.23
C LEU A 81 8.85 1.78 -2.64
N THR A 82 8.72 3.03 -3.12
CA THR A 82 9.55 4.15 -2.67
C THR A 82 9.37 4.42 -1.18
N GLY A 83 8.13 4.42 -0.70
CA GLY A 83 7.84 4.61 0.73
C GLY A 83 8.46 3.54 1.63
N ALA A 84 8.43 2.28 1.18
CA ALA A 84 9.00 1.18 1.93
C ALA A 84 10.53 1.16 1.89
N PHE A 85 11.11 1.42 0.73
CA PHE A 85 12.55 1.39 0.50
C PHE A 85 13.26 2.58 1.16
N CYS A 86 12.74 3.80 1.00
CA CYS A 86 13.41 5.01 1.47
C CYS A 86 13.14 5.35 2.94
N PHE A 87 11.99 4.93 3.50
CA PHE A 87 11.59 5.38 4.84
C PHE A 87 11.26 4.25 5.81
N ARG A 88 10.38 3.32 5.43
CA ARG A 88 9.87 2.33 6.41
C ARG A 88 10.92 1.30 6.81
N TRP A 89 11.76 0.85 5.88
CA TRP A 89 12.82 -0.09 6.20
C TRP A 89 13.79 0.49 7.23
N ASP A 90 14.33 1.67 6.95
CA ASP A 90 15.36 2.29 7.79
C ASP A 90 14.79 2.65 9.18
N ARG A 91 13.54 3.11 9.25
CA ARG A 91 12.85 3.34 10.53
C ARG A 91 12.72 2.05 11.37
N ASN A 92 12.41 0.93 10.73
CA ASN A 92 12.27 -0.35 11.42
C ASN A 92 13.63 -0.93 11.84
N GLU A 93 14.69 -0.79 11.03
CA GLU A 93 16.06 -1.13 11.42
C GLU A 93 16.53 -0.30 12.62
N ASN A 94 16.30 1.02 12.60
CA ASN A 94 16.67 1.88 13.73
C ASN A 94 15.93 1.50 15.01
N LYS A 95 14.63 1.19 14.92
CA LYS A 95 13.85 0.69 16.05
C LYS A 95 14.39 -0.65 16.57
N TYR A 96 14.73 -1.57 15.67
CA TYR A 96 15.30 -2.86 16.02
C TYR A 96 16.63 -2.71 16.77
N ASN A 97 17.56 -1.93 16.23
CA ASN A 97 18.87 -1.69 16.84
C ASN A 97 18.75 -1.03 18.22
N LYS A 98 17.82 -0.09 18.38
CA LYS A 98 17.54 0.53 19.69
C LYS A 98 17.13 -0.50 20.73
N ILE A 99 16.19 -1.39 20.40
CA ILE A 99 15.70 -2.41 21.34
C ILE A 99 16.81 -3.41 21.70
N ILE A 100 17.61 -3.85 20.72
CA ILE A 100 18.71 -4.80 20.97
C ILE A 100 19.80 -4.16 21.85
N ASN A 101 20.18 -2.91 21.59
CA ASN A 101 21.19 -2.20 22.39
C ASN A 101 20.72 -1.92 23.82
N GLU A 102 19.43 -1.65 24.02
CA GLU A 102 18.82 -1.49 25.35
C GLU A 102 18.75 -2.82 26.13
N GLN A 103 18.65 -3.97 25.45
CA GLN A 103 18.67 -5.30 26.09
C GLN A 103 20.08 -5.81 26.41
N SER A 104 21.11 -5.28 25.75
CA SER A 104 22.52 -5.64 25.95
C SER A 104 23.22 -4.82 27.05
N LYS A 105 22.55 -3.79 27.60
CA LYS A 105 23.01 -3.00 28.75
C LYS A 105 22.38 -3.54 30.03
#